data_AF-A0A1A8P0J5-F1
#
_entry.id   AF-A0A1A8P0J5-F1
#
_cell.length_a   1.000
_cell.length_b   1.000
_cell.length_c   1.000
_cell.angle_alpha   90.00
_cell.angle_beta   90.00
_cell.angle_gamma   90.00
#
_symmetry.space_group_name_H-M   'P 1'
#
loop_
_entity.id
_entity.type
_entity.pdbx_description
1 polymer ?
#
loop_
_entity_poly.entity_id
_entity_poly.type
_entity_poly.pdbx_seq_one_letter_code
_entity_poly.pdbx_strand_id
1 'polypeptide(L)'
;VDLGGLSDSSKVIVDIGDLNDNGPVINIISSSISLGEDSESNTVVAVMSVNDPDSEENGQVRCAINKNTPFTIISTSANLYSLVTDSEL
;
A
#
# COMPACT_ATOMS: atom_id res chain seq x y z
N VAL A 1 25.45 -50.53 34.42
CA VAL A 1 24.26 -50.14 33.61
C VAL A 1 23.63 -48.97 34.33
N ASP A 2 23.67 -47.76 33.76
CA ASP A 2 23.01 -46.60 34.34
C ASP A 2 21.53 -46.63 33.95
N LEU A 3 20.65 -46.44 34.94
CA LEU A 3 19.20 -46.57 34.78
C LEU A 3 18.60 -45.27 34.22
N GLY A 4 19.15 -44.81 33.08
CA GLY A 4 18.83 -43.53 32.45
C GLY A 4 17.32 -43.22 32.43
N GLY A 5 16.96 -42.06 32.99
CA GLY A 5 15.56 -41.65 33.17
C GLY A 5 15.36 -40.17 33.50
N LEU A 6 16.37 -39.32 33.28
CA LEU A 6 16.26 -37.87 33.46
C LEU A 6 16.11 -37.21 32.10
N SER A 7 14.95 -36.60 31.87
CA SER A 7 14.71 -35.68 30.76
C SER A 7 14.20 -34.38 31.36
N ASP A 8 14.82 -33.27 30.98
CA ASP A 8 14.36 -31.92 31.31
C ASP A 8 14.07 -31.19 30.01
N SER A 9 13.05 -30.33 30.00
CA SER A 9 12.69 -29.55 28.82
C SER A 9 12.38 -28.13 29.22
N SER A 10 12.90 -27.19 28.43
CA SER A 10 12.69 -25.76 28.61
C SER A 10 11.98 -25.19 27.39
N LYS A 11 11.01 -24.30 27.64
CA LYS A 11 10.27 -23.60 26.59
C LYS A 11 10.96 -22.29 26.30
N VAL A 12 11.46 -22.16 25.08
CA VAL A 12 11.96 -20.89 24.54
C VAL A 12 10.86 -20.30 23.65
N ILE A 13 10.54 -19.02 23.88
CA ILE A 13 9.66 -18.23 23.01
C ILE A 13 10.56 -17.23 22.29
N VAL A 14 10.39 -17.13 20.97
CA VAL A 14 11.10 -16.18 20.13
C VAL A 14 10.05 -15.34 19.43
N ASP A 15 10.07 -14.04 19.69
CA ASP A 15 9.22 -13.07 19.03
C ASP A 15 10.03 -12.41 17.90
N ILE A 16 9.46 -12.37 16.71
CA ILE A 16 10.07 -11.71 15.55
C ILE A 16 9.44 -10.33 15.41
N GLY A 17 10.28 -9.29 15.44
CA GLY A 17 9.85 -7.92 15.19
C GLY A 17 9.70 -7.66 13.70
N ASP A 18 8.67 -6.89 13.34
CA ASP A 18 8.45 -6.39 11.99
C ASP A 18 9.46 -5.26 11.69
N LEU A 19 10.21 -5.40 10.60
CA LEU A 19 11.14 -4.39 10.11
C LEU A 19 10.64 -3.90 8.76
N ASN A 20 10.86 -2.62 8.46
CA ASN A 20 10.54 -2.05 7.15
C ASN A 20 11.55 -2.52 6.10
N ASP A 21 11.39 -3.77 5.65
CA ASP A 21 12.25 -4.40 4.65
C ASP A 21 11.53 -4.67 3.32
N ASN A 22 10.22 -4.41 3.25
CA ASN A 22 9.46 -4.48 2.02
C ASN A 22 9.03 -3.07 1.58
N GLY A 23 9.18 -2.82 0.28
CA GLY A 23 8.70 -1.56 -0.30
C GLY A 23 7.24 -1.66 -0.74
N PRO A 24 6.51 -0.53 -0.78
CA PRO A 24 5.12 -0.52 -1.21
C PRO A 24 5.00 -0.85 -2.70
N VAL A 25 4.00 -1.67 -3.05
CA VAL A 25 3.72 -2.10 -4.42
C VAL A 25 2.46 -1.41 -4.94
N ILE A 26 2.58 -0.73 -6.09
CA ILE A 26 1.48 -0.04 -6.75
C ILE A 26 0.87 -0.95 -7.83
N ASN A 27 -0.44 -1.15 -7.76
CA ASN A 27 -1.23 -1.94 -8.70
C ASN A 27 -2.30 -1.06 -9.33
N ILE A 28 -2.25 -0.87 -10.65
CA ILE A 28 -3.29 -0.13 -11.38
C ILE A 28 -4.48 -1.07 -11.57
N ILE A 29 -5.60 -0.75 -10.92
CA ILE A 29 -6.84 -1.53 -11.02
C ILE A 29 -7.58 -1.17 -12.31
N SER A 30 -7.64 0.13 -12.59
CA SER A 30 -8.32 0.65 -13.77
C SER A 30 -7.69 1.97 -14.19
N SER A 31 -7.64 2.22 -15.50
CA SER A 31 -7.18 3.48 -16.07
C SER A 31 -7.95 3.78 -17.35
N SER A 32 -8.37 5.02 -17.50
CA SER A 32 -8.94 5.55 -18.73
C SER A 32 -7.83 5.83 -19.73
N ILE A 33 -7.90 5.19 -20.90
CA ILE A 33 -6.90 5.31 -21.98
C ILE A 33 -7.07 6.64 -22.74
N SER A 34 -8.29 7.19 -22.72
CA SER A 34 -8.65 8.47 -23.35
C SER A 34 -9.57 9.23 -22.40
N LEU A 35 -9.30 10.52 -22.24
CA LEU A 35 -10.13 11.44 -21.46
C LEU A 35 -10.53 12.59 -22.38
N GLY A 36 -11.81 12.98 -22.35
CA GLY A 36 -12.28 14.15 -23.11
C GLY A 36 -11.64 15.41 -22.55
N GLU A 37 -11.22 16.33 -23.43
CA GLU A 37 -10.75 17.65 -23.01
C GLU A 37 -11.86 18.43 -22.26
N ASP A 38 -13.11 18.16 -22.61
CA ASP A 38 -14.33 18.68 -21.98
C ASP A 38 -14.68 18.00 -20.64
N SER A 39 -13.80 17.18 -20.07
CA SER A 39 -14.06 16.50 -18.80
C SER A 39 -14.08 17.50 -17.63
N GLU A 40 -15.16 17.47 -16.85
CA GLU A 40 -15.29 18.31 -15.66
C GLU A 40 -14.19 17.99 -14.64
N SER A 41 -13.88 18.97 -13.77
CA SER A 41 -13.03 18.77 -12.61
C SER A 41 -13.54 17.62 -11.73
N ASN A 42 -12.63 16.89 -11.06
CA ASN A 42 -12.90 15.68 -10.27
C ASN A 42 -13.35 14.44 -11.07
N THR A 43 -13.11 14.40 -12.37
CA THR A 43 -13.33 13.19 -13.18
C THR A 43 -12.27 12.14 -12.83
N VAL A 44 -12.70 10.92 -12.51
CA VAL A 44 -11.79 9.80 -12.19
C VAL A 44 -11.12 9.27 -13.45
N VAL A 45 -9.80 9.37 -13.50
CA VAL A 45 -8.96 8.95 -14.62
C VAL A 45 -8.38 7.56 -14.39
N ALA A 46 -8.00 7.25 -13.16
CA ALA A 46 -7.46 5.93 -12.82
C ALA A 46 -7.74 5.59 -11.36
N VAL A 47 -7.79 4.30 -11.07
CA VAL A 47 -7.89 3.74 -9.73
C VAL A 47 -6.71 2.80 -9.54
N MET A 48 -5.99 2.97 -8.44
CA MET A 48 -4.82 2.18 -8.09
C MET A 48 -4.90 1.71 -6.64
N SER A 49 -4.37 0.53 -6.38
CA SER A 49 -4.12 0.02 -5.03
C SER A 49 -2.64 0.12 -4.71
N VAL A 50 -2.29 0.59 -3.52
CA VAL A 50 -0.92 0.65 -3.03
C VAL A 50 -0.83 -0.17 -1.77
N ASN A 51 -0.11 -1.28 -1.82
CA ASN A 51 -0.05 -2.23 -0.73
C ASN A 51 1.39 -2.44 -0.30
N ASP A 52 1.63 -2.33 1.00
CA ASP A 52 2.88 -2.67 1.65
C ASP A 52 2.63 -3.92 2.52
N PRO A 53 3.42 -5.00 2.39
CA PRO A 53 3.23 -6.21 3.18
C PRO A 53 3.72 -6.07 4.61
N ASP A 54 4.44 -5.00 4.96
CA ASP A 54 4.90 -4.75 6.32
C ASP A 54 3.73 -4.40 7.24
N SER A 55 3.93 -4.56 8.54
CA SER A 55 2.86 -4.43 9.53
C SER A 55 2.82 -3.04 10.17
N GLU A 56 1.66 -2.69 10.71
CA GLU A 56 1.46 -1.49 11.54
C GLU A 56 1.92 -0.17 10.87
N GLU A 57 2.93 0.48 11.43
CA GLU A 57 3.49 1.72 10.90
C GLU A 57 4.35 1.49 9.66
N ASN A 58 5.03 0.33 9.57
CA ASN A 58 5.84 -0.01 8.40
C ASN A 58 4.97 -0.23 7.16
N GLY A 59 3.74 -0.72 7.35
CA GLY A 59 2.76 -0.88 6.27
C GLY A 59 2.00 0.39 5.85
N GLN A 60 2.20 1.53 6.52
CA GLN A 60 1.50 2.78 6.21
C GLN A 60 2.14 3.51 5.02
N VAL A 61 1.33 3.74 3.99
CA VAL A 61 1.79 4.37 2.75
C VAL A 61 1.24 5.79 2.58
N ARG A 62 2.06 6.68 2.02
CA ARG A 62 1.65 8.04 1.61
C ARG A 62 2.01 8.24 0.14
N CYS A 63 1.00 8.47 -0.68
CA CYS A 63 1.15 8.71 -2.10
C CYS A 63 1.08 10.21 -2.41
N ALA A 64 1.91 10.66 -3.35
CA ALA A 64 1.90 12.02 -3.85
C ALA A 64 2.12 12.04 -5.37
N ILE A 65 1.55 13.03 -6.04
CA ILE A 65 1.75 13.29 -7.46
C ILE A 65 2.52 14.60 -7.66
N ASN A 66 3.21 14.71 -8.80
CA ASN A 66 3.91 15.93 -9.17
C ASN A 66 2.93 17.10 -9.30
N LYS A 67 3.28 18.26 -8.74
CA LYS A 67 2.45 19.48 -8.80
C LYS A 67 2.28 20.09 -10.20
N ASN A 68 2.98 19.55 -11.20
CA ASN A 68 2.99 20.04 -12.57
C ASN A 68 2.03 19.27 -13.49
N THR A 69 1.11 18.49 -12.93
CA THR A 69 0.08 17.76 -13.67
C THR A 69 -1.32 18.25 -13.30
N PRO A 70 -2.29 18.28 -14.23
CA PRO A 70 -3.68 18.68 -13.97
C PRO A 70 -4.47 17.61 -13.21
N PHE A 71 -3.80 16.73 -12.48
CA PHE A 71 -4.38 15.60 -11.77
C PHE A 71 -4.01 15.64 -10.30
N THR A 72 -4.93 15.18 -9.46
CA THR A 72 -4.75 15.02 -8.02
C THR A 72 -5.09 13.61 -7.57
N ILE A 73 -4.46 13.15 -6.50
CA ILE A 73 -4.69 11.82 -5.94
C ILE A 73 -5.60 11.97 -4.72
N ILE A 74 -6.71 11.23 -4.72
CA ILE A 74 -7.65 11.14 -3.60
C ILE A 74 -7.56 9.73 -3.00
N SER A 75 -7.36 9.64 -1.69
CA SER A 75 -7.44 8.38 -0.96
C SER A 75 -8.92 8.02 -0.76
N THR A 76 -9.36 6.92 -1.37
CA THR A 76 -10.77 6.49 -1.30
C THR A 76 -11.02 5.55 -0.13
N SER A 77 -10.10 4.62 0.13
CA SER A 77 -10.17 3.64 1.23
C SER A 77 -8.76 3.23 1.66
N ALA A 78 -8.64 2.33 2.65
CA ALA A 78 -7.36 1.71 2.99
C ALA A 78 -6.70 1.13 1.73
N ASN A 79 -5.50 1.61 1.42
CA ASN A 79 -4.68 1.19 0.27
C ASN A 79 -5.27 1.47 -1.12
N LEU A 80 -6.39 2.19 -1.24
CA LEU A 80 -7.03 2.52 -2.52
C LEU A 80 -7.00 4.01 -2.82
N TYR A 81 -6.50 4.35 -4.01
CA TYR A 81 -6.30 5.71 -4.47
C TYR A 81 -6.94 5.91 -5.83
N SER A 82 -7.62 7.04 -5.98
CA SER A 82 -8.20 7.48 -7.24
C SER A 82 -7.44 8.71 -7.75
N LEU A 83 -7.01 8.66 -9.01
CA LEU A 83 -6.46 9.80 -9.72
C LEU A 83 -7.61 10.55 -10.38
N VAL A 84 -7.79 11.82 -10.06
CA VAL A 84 -8.86 12.66 -10.58
C VAL A 84 -8.32 13.93 -11.22
N THR A 85 -9.08 14.57 -12.10
CA THR A 85 -8.74 15.88 -12.66
C THR A 85 -8.87 16.98 -11.60
N ASP A 86 -7.88 17.87 -11.51
CA ASP A 86 -7.86 19.01 -10.57
C ASP A 86 -8.50 20.27 -11.19
N SER A 87 -8.53 20.35 -12.52
CA SER A 87 -9.16 21.42 -13.30
C SER A 87 -9.82 20.87 -14.57
N GLU A 88 -10.65 21.68 -15.22
CA GLU A 88 -11.01 21.45 -16.64
C GLU A 88 -9.72 21.41 -17.48
N LEU A 89 -9.66 20.49 -18.44
CA LEU A 89 -8.48 20.21 -19.25
C LEU A 89 -8.43 21.04 -20.54
#